data_AF-A0AAJ0DWP4-F1
#
_entry.id   AF-A0AAJ0DWP4-F1
#
_cell.length_a   1.000
_cell.length_b   1.000
_cell.length_c   1.000
_cell.angle_alpha   90.00
_cell.angle_beta   90.00
_cell.angle_gamma   90.00
#
_symmetry.space_group_name_H-M   'P 1'
#
loop_
_entity.id
_entity.type
_entity.pdbx_description
1 polymer ?
#
loop_
_entity_poly.entity_id
_entity_poly.type
_entity_poly.pdbx_seq_one_letter_code
_entity_poly.pdbx_strand_id
1 'polypeptide(L)'
;MGRWGFRMLSCPPLSYSLLNNDTSGLFEGDKDLDIVAAIRKAFGDGPEKLDLYLMINKTDMVAPMQTRECYKTEEHAQFLRGFVTEIRGRLDSGVGDELFKKYRALEHEHQGQYRTIVVGALMMRGGAKIKADDICFHCGKIHADHGINLKKCGHCQASWYCGIDCRRTHRKIHKASCKAIWEKVLANV
;
A
#
# COMPACT_ATOMS: atom_id res chain seq x y z
N MET A 1 -43.74 26.96 -15.09
CA MET A 1 -42.87 26.63 -16.24
C MET A 1 -41.47 26.32 -15.71
N GLY A 2 -41.22 25.07 -15.29
CA GLY A 2 -39.93 24.62 -14.77
C GLY A 2 -39.21 23.78 -15.83
N ARG A 3 -37.99 24.20 -16.17
CA ARG A 3 -37.20 23.70 -17.30
C ARG A 3 -36.59 22.33 -16.97
N TRP A 4 -36.87 21.33 -17.80
CA TRP A 4 -36.19 20.03 -17.78
C TRP A 4 -34.77 20.19 -18.33
N GLY A 5 -33.79 19.61 -17.63
CA GLY A 5 -32.40 19.56 -18.07
C GLY A 5 -31.74 18.27 -17.60
N PHE A 6 -31.83 17.24 -18.44
CA PHE A 6 -31.00 16.04 -18.35
C PHE A 6 -29.52 16.45 -18.47
N ARG A 7 -28.71 16.21 -17.43
CA ARG A 7 -27.25 16.16 -17.56
C ARG A 7 -26.83 14.69 -17.61
N MET A 8 -26.46 14.23 -18.81
CA MET A 8 -25.62 13.05 -18.98
C MET A 8 -24.33 13.27 -18.18
N LEU A 9 -24.10 12.43 -17.17
CA LEU A 9 -22.80 12.30 -16.53
C LEU A 9 -21.89 11.48 -17.46
N SER A 10 -21.29 12.14 -18.44
CA SER A 10 -20.10 11.60 -19.10
C SER A 10 -18.96 11.61 -18.08
N CYS A 11 -18.46 10.42 -17.72
CA CYS A 11 -17.19 10.28 -17.02
C CYS A 11 -16.11 11.07 -17.79
N PRO A 12 -15.39 12.01 -17.16
CA PRO A 12 -14.21 12.57 -17.79
C PRO A 12 -13.16 11.46 -17.94
N PRO A 13 -12.45 11.37 -19.08
CA PRO A 13 -11.31 10.49 -19.21
C PRO A 13 -10.30 10.88 -18.13
N LEU A 14 -9.83 9.88 -17.38
CA LEU A 14 -8.83 10.03 -16.32
C LEU A 14 -7.67 10.86 -16.85
N SER A 15 -7.68 12.15 -16.53
CA SER A 15 -6.59 13.05 -16.87
C SER A 15 -5.36 12.57 -16.13
N TYR A 16 -4.26 12.52 -16.85
CA TYR A 16 -2.92 12.05 -16.51
C TYR A 16 -2.25 12.80 -15.32
N SER A 17 -3.04 13.53 -14.52
CA SER A 17 -2.62 14.54 -13.55
C SER A 17 -2.62 14.05 -12.09
N LEU A 18 -2.88 12.76 -11.82
CA LEU A 18 -2.80 12.19 -10.46
C LEU A 18 -1.48 11.48 -10.15
N LEU A 19 -0.47 11.55 -11.04
CA LEU A 19 0.90 11.09 -10.75
C LEU A 19 1.80 12.18 -10.17
N ASN A 20 1.27 13.39 -9.91
CA ASN A 20 1.99 14.49 -9.27
C ASN A 20 1.57 14.67 -7.80
N ASN A 21 1.39 13.58 -7.06
CA ASN A 21 1.56 13.67 -5.62
C ASN A 21 3.06 13.63 -5.39
N ASP A 22 3.60 14.75 -4.93
CA ASP A 22 4.98 14.90 -4.47
C ASP A 22 5.20 13.95 -3.28
N THR A 23 5.57 12.70 -3.57
CA THR A 23 5.94 11.66 -2.60
C THR A 23 7.46 11.66 -2.38
N SER A 24 8.15 12.76 -2.67
CA SER A 24 9.62 12.83 -2.67
C SER A 24 10.21 12.43 -1.31
N GLY A 25 9.56 12.75 -0.19
CA GLY A 25 10.11 12.56 1.17
C GLY A 25 9.85 11.22 1.89
N LEU A 26 9.38 10.15 1.23
CA LEU A 26 9.18 8.84 1.89
C LEU A 26 10.20 7.83 1.35
N PHE A 27 11.11 7.38 2.23
CA PHE A 27 12.28 6.51 1.97
C PHE A 27 13.54 7.23 1.45
N GLU A 28 14.05 8.21 2.20
CA GLU A 28 15.28 8.96 1.87
C GLU A 28 16.50 8.58 2.74
N GLY A 29 16.41 7.50 3.54
CA GLY A 29 17.50 7.09 4.44
C GLY A 29 18.27 5.85 3.99
N ASP A 30 19.58 5.79 4.27
CA ASP A 30 20.42 4.58 4.07
C ASP A 30 19.78 3.32 4.69
N LYS A 31 19.09 3.49 5.83
CA LYS A 31 18.40 2.40 6.54
C LYS A 31 17.29 1.75 5.74
N ASP A 32 16.60 2.50 4.88
CA ASP A 32 15.53 1.97 4.03
C ASP A 32 16.10 1.11 2.91
N LEU A 33 17.23 1.54 2.35
CA LEU A 33 17.99 0.80 1.36
C LEU A 33 18.54 -0.51 1.93
N ASP A 34 19.05 -0.50 3.17
CA ASP A 34 19.50 -1.70 3.87
C ASP A 34 18.37 -2.71 4.07
N ILE A 35 17.17 -2.24 4.41
CA ILE A 35 15.99 -3.10 4.59
C ILE A 35 15.57 -3.71 3.26
N VAL A 36 15.56 -2.93 2.17
CA VAL A 36 15.28 -3.45 0.83
C VAL A 36 16.35 -4.44 0.37
N ALA A 37 17.62 -4.18 0.65
CA ALA A 37 18.69 -5.12 0.36
C ALA A 37 18.52 -6.43 1.14
N ALA A 38 18.10 -6.35 2.41
CA ALA A 38 17.78 -7.52 3.22
C ALA A 38 16.58 -8.31 2.67
N ILE A 39 15.52 -7.62 2.20
CA ILE A 39 14.37 -8.26 1.52
C ILE A 39 14.87 -8.99 0.28
N ARG A 40 15.62 -8.32 -0.60
CA ARG A 40 16.17 -8.95 -1.81
C ARG A 40 16.99 -10.19 -1.48
N LYS A 41 17.90 -10.10 -0.49
CA LYS A 41 18.72 -11.23 -0.04
C LYS A 41 17.86 -12.41 0.43
N ALA A 42 16.72 -12.16 1.05
CA ALA A 42 15.81 -13.20 1.51
C ALA A 42 15.14 -14.00 0.38
N PHE A 43 14.99 -13.42 -0.83
CA PHE A 43 14.43 -14.10 -2.01
C PHE A 43 15.50 -14.63 -2.97
N GLY A 44 16.78 -14.38 -2.67
CA GLY A 44 17.92 -14.79 -3.49
C GLY A 44 18.00 -14.08 -4.85
N ASP A 45 18.98 -14.46 -5.66
CA ASP A 45 19.22 -13.89 -7.00
C ASP A 45 18.65 -14.76 -8.15
N GLY A 46 17.82 -15.77 -7.80
CA GLY A 46 17.20 -16.70 -8.76
C GLY A 46 15.99 -16.11 -9.51
N PRO A 47 15.23 -16.94 -10.26
CA PRO A 47 14.01 -16.50 -10.95
C PRO A 47 12.92 -16.01 -9.96
N GLU A 48 13.01 -16.41 -8.70
CA GLU A 48 12.14 -15.97 -7.61
C GLU A 48 12.63 -14.68 -6.93
N LYS A 49 13.70 -14.03 -7.42
CA LYS A 49 14.23 -12.78 -6.84
C LYS A 49 13.13 -11.73 -6.74
N LEU A 50 12.94 -11.09 -5.59
CA LEU A 50 12.01 -9.97 -5.44
C LEU A 50 12.82 -8.68 -5.32
N ASP A 51 12.92 -7.94 -6.42
CA ASP A 51 13.66 -6.69 -6.45
C ASP A 51 12.73 -5.49 -6.24
N LEU A 52 12.64 -5.03 -4.98
CA LEU A 52 11.84 -3.86 -4.62
C LEU A 52 12.65 -2.55 -4.75
N TYR A 53 13.92 -2.61 -5.17
CA TYR A 53 14.79 -1.44 -5.24
C TYR A 53 14.34 -0.43 -6.29
N LEU A 54 13.81 -0.90 -7.42
CA LEU A 54 13.23 -0.03 -8.45
C LEU A 54 11.91 0.61 -8.02
N MET A 55 11.34 0.14 -6.90
CA MET A 55 10.17 0.74 -6.28
C MET A 55 10.53 1.80 -5.25
N ILE A 56 11.81 2.06 -4.99
CA ILE A 56 12.25 3.24 -4.23
C ILE A 56 12.47 4.40 -5.19
N ASN A 57 12.25 5.64 -4.74
CA ASN A 57 12.37 6.80 -5.61
C ASN A 57 13.86 7.02 -5.85
N LYS A 58 14.34 6.61 -7.02
CA LYS A 58 15.76 6.73 -7.37
C LYS A 58 16.16 8.14 -7.78
N THR A 59 15.27 9.11 -7.67
CA THR A 59 15.55 10.50 -8.02
C THR A 59 16.45 11.22 -7.01
N ASP A 60 16.90 10.56 -5.94
CA ASP A 60 17.72 11.19 -4.90
C ASP A 60 19.24 11.25 -5.22
N MET A 61 19.91 12.19 -4.57
CA MET A 61 20.94 13.15 -5.01
C MET A 61 22.34 12.61 -5.40
N VAL A 62 22.51 11.30 -5.60
CA VAL A 62 23.84 10.67 -5.82
C VAL A 62 23.99 9.99 -7.19
N ALA A 63 22.91 9.84 -7.96
CA ALA A 63 23.00 9.27 -9.31
C ALA A 63 23.83 10.20 -10.24
N PRO A 64 24.81 9.67 -11.01
CA PRO A 64 25.54 10.44 -12.02
C PRO A 64 24.60 11.12 -13.01
N MET A 65 25.00 12.27 -13.58
CA MET A 65 24.16 13.07 -14.48
C MET A 65 23.56 12.21 -15.63
N GLN A 66 24.38 11.34 -16.21
CA GLN A 66 23.98 10.41 -17.29
C GLN A 66 22.84 9.47 -16.86
N THR A 67 22.87 8.98 -15.62
CA THR A 67 21.83 8.12 -15.04
C THR A 67 20.54 8.91 -14.81
N ARG A 68 20.64 10.18 -14.38
CA ARG A 68 19.46 11.04 -14.20
C ARG A 68 18.75 11.34 -15.52
N GLU A 69 19.50 11.55 -16.59
CA GLU A 69 18.90 11.75 -17.92
C GLU A 69 18.19 10.49 -18.42
N CYS A 70 18.75 9.30 -18.16
CA CYS A 70 18.07 8.04 -18.45
C CYS A 70 16.71 7.93 -17.74
N TYR A 71 16.61 8.32 -16.46
CA TYR A 71 15.34 8.28 -15.71
C TYR A 71 14.24 9.18 -16.27
N LYS A 72 14.59 10.20 -17.05
CA LYS A 72 13.64 11.12 -17.69
C LYS A 72 13.12 10.59 -19.03
N THR A 73 13.71 9.52 -19.56
CA THR A 73 13.34 8.96 -20.87
C THR A 73 12.00 8.22 -20.81
N GLU A 74 11.24 8.27 -21.90
CA GLU A 74 9.98 7.51 -22.02
C GLU A 74 10.24 5.99 -22.03
N GLU A 75 11.38 5.55 -22.57
CA GLU A 75 11.81 4.15 -22.56
C GLU A 75 11.96 3.63 -21.12
N HIS A 76 12.62 4.42 -20.25
CA HIS A 76 12.74 4.09 -18.84
C HIS A 76 11.38 4.06 -18.14
N ALA A 77 10.50 5.01 -18.45
CA ALA A 77 9.15 5.05 -17.89
C ALA A 77 8.32 3.81 -18.31
N GLN A 78 8.42 3.36 -19.56
CA GLN A 78 7.78 2.13 -20.04
C GLN A 78 8.32 0.88 -19.35
N PHE A 79 9.64 0.77 -19.24
CA PHE A 79 10.30 -0.30 -18.51
C PHE A 79 9.82 -0.36 -17.05
N LEU A 80 9.81 0.79 -16.36
CA LEU A 80 9.38 0.85 -14.96
C LEU A 80 7.91 0.46 -14.79
N ARG A 81 7.02 0.86 -15.71
CA ARG A 81 5.61 0.45 -15.69
C ARG A 81 5.44 -1.07 -15.84
N GLY A 82 6.17 -1.69 -16.76
CA GLY A 82 6.18 -3.14 -16.94
C GLY A 82 6.68 -3.85 -15.68
N PHE A 83 7.81 -3.38 -15.15
CA PHE A 83 8.42 -3.91 -13.94
C PHE A 83 7.48 -3.83 -12.71
N VAL A 84 6.86 -2.67 -12.46
CA VAL A 84 5.91 -2.50 -11.34
C VAL A 84 4.71 -3.42 -11.50
N THR A 85 4.24 -3.65 -12.72
CA THR A 85 3.12 -4.56 -12.99
C THR A 85 3.48 -6.02 -12.67
N GLU A 86 4.67 -6.46 -13.08
CA GLU A 86 5.19 -7.80 -12.75
C GLU A 86 5.30 -8.00 -11.24
N ILE A 87 5.95 -7.05 -10.54
CA ILE A 87 6.14 -7.12 -9.10
C ILE A 87 4.79 -7.11 -8.36
N ARG A 88 3.84 -6.26 -8.77
CA ARG A 88 2.48 -6.27 -8.22
C ARG A 88 1.84 -7.64 -8.34
N GLY A 89 1.91 -8.26 -9.53
CA GLY A 89 1.34 -9.59 -9.75
C GLY A 89 1.93 -10.65 -8.83
N ARG A 90 3.24 -10.57 -8.56
CA ARG A 90 3.93 -11.49 -7.64
C ARG A 90 3.56 -11.22 -6.18
N LEU A 91 3.51 -9.96 -5.76
CA LEU A 91 3.09 -9.60 -4.41
C LEU A 91 1.65 -10.08 -4.15
N ASP A 92 0.75 -9.86 -5.11
CA ASP A 92 -0.66 -10.29 -5.06
C ASP A 92 -0.85 -11.81 -5.18
N SER A 93 0.16 -12.57 -5.64
CA SER A 93 0.09 -14.04 -5.72
C SER A 93 0.36 -14.74 -4.38
N GLY A 94 0.49 -13.97 -3.29
CA GLY A 94 0.76 -14.47 -1.94
C GLY A 94 2.19 -14.21 -1.43
N VAL A 95 3.10 -13.75 -2.30
CA VAL A 95 4.46 -13.36 -1.85
C VAL A 95 4.39 -12.19 -0.87
N GLY A 96 3.48 -11.24 -1.08
CA GLY A 96 3.26 -10.12 -0.16
C GLY A 96 2.80 -10.58 1.22
N ASP A 97 1.93 -11.59 1.29
CA ASP A 97 1.45 -12.17 2.55
C ASP A 97 2.59 -12.84 3.33
N GLU A 98 3.40 -13.66 2.65
CA GLU A 98 4.58 -14.31 3.26
C GLU A 98 5.64 -13.30 3.69
N LEU A 99 5.81 -12.21 2.91
CA LEU A 99 6.71 -11.11 3.26
C LEU A 99 6.27 -10.44 4.57
N PHE A 100 4.98 -10.11 4.69
CA PHE A 100 4.44 -9.56 5.93
C PHE A 100 4.63 -10.53 7.09
N LYS A 101 4.23 -11.80 6.94
CA LYS A 101 4.38 -12.82 7.98
C LYS A 101 5.83 -12.96 8.48
N LYS A 102 6.80 -12.94 7.55
CA LYS A 102 8.21 -13.00 7.90
C LYS A 102 8.67 -11.79 8.70
N TYR A 103 8.43 -10.57 8.21
CA TYR A 103 8.90 -9.35 8.88
C TYR A 103 8.15 -9.06 10.19
N ARG A 104 6.89 -9.50 10.27
CA ARG A 104 6.11 -9.50 11.52
C ARG A 104 6.72 -10.37 12.61
N ALA A 105 7.14 -11.59 12.26
CA ALA A 105 7.80 -12.49 13.20
C ALA A 105 9.06 -11.84 13.83
N LEU A 106 9.66 -10.86 13.17
CA LEU A 106 10.86 -10.14 13.61
C LEU A 106 10.54 -8.79 14.29
N GLU A 107 9.27 -8.46 14.58
CA GLU A 107 8.91 -7.14 15.13
C GLU A 107 9.52 -6.82 16.49
N HIS A 108 9.77 -7.86 17.29
CA HIS A 108 10.38 -7.77 18.61
C HIS A 108 11.90 -7.51 18.54
N GLU A 109 12.51 -7.69 17.37
CA GLU A 109 13.92 -7.40 17.15
C GLU A 109 14.19 -5.90 17.00
N HIS A 110 15.46 -5.53 16.98
CA HIS A 110 15.88 -4.16 16.73
C HIS A 110 15.31 -3.64 15.40
N GLN A 111 14.54 -2.55 15.48
CA GLN A 111 13.84 -1.93 14.35
C GLN A 111 12.84 -2.87 13.64
N GLY A 112 12.38 -3.95 14.26
CA GLY A 112 11.44 -4.90 13.65
C GLY A 112 10.13 -4.25 13.18
N GLN A 113 9.54 -3.39 14.01
CA GLN A 113 8.35 -2.62 13.64
C GLN A 113 8.60 -1.70 12.43
N TYR A 114 9.78 -1.06 12.37
CA TYR A 114 10.16 -0.19 11.27
C TYR A 114 10.32 -0.97 9.96
N ARG A 115 10.98 -2.13 9.99
CA ARG A 115 11.10 -3.03 8.84
C ARG A 115 9.74 -3.41 8.25
N THR A 116 8.76 -3.65 9.12
CA THR A 116 7.42 -4.01 8.65
C THR A 116 6.65 -2.82 8.07
N ILE A 117 6.89 -1.60 8.58
CA ILE A 117 6.37 -0.37 7.96
C ILE A 117 6.96 -0.20 6.55
N VAL A 118 8.27 -0.41 6.39
CA VAL A 118 8.95 -0.34 5.09
C VAL A 118 8.33 -1.35 4.11
N VAL A 119 8.14 -2.61 4.52
CA VAL A 119 7.45 -3.63 3.71
C VAL A 119 6.07 -3.16 3.26
N GLY A 120 5.26 -2.64 4.19
CA GLY A 120 3.90 -2.17 3.84
C GLY A 120 3.89 -1.00 2.88
N ALA A 121 4.87 -0.10 2.99
CA ALA A 121 4.98 0.99 2.06
C ALA A 121 5.49 0.56 0.67
N LEU A 122 6.38 -0.43 0.58
CA LEU A 122 6.77 -1.04 -0.69
C LEU A 122 5.57 -1.72 -1.37
N MET A 123 4.74 -2.42 -0.60
CA MET A 123 3.48 -3.00 -1.06
C MET A 123 2.54 -1.91 -1.62
N MET A 124 2.31 -0.84 -0.86
CA MET A 124 1.49 0.29 -1.30
C MET A 124 2.04 0.95 -2.57
N ARG A 125 3.36 1.09 -2.67
CA ARG A 125 4.02 1.67 -3.86
C ARG A 125 3.96 0.77 -5.08
N GLY A 126 3.97 -0.54 -4.88
CA GLY A 126 3.63 -1.49 -5.93
C GLY A 126 2.18 -1.46 -6.36
N GLY A 127 1.30 -0.84 -5.58
CA GLY A 127 -0.13 -1.00 -5.71
C GLY A 127 -0.55 -2.45 -5.48
N ALA A 128 0.23 -3.20 -4.70
CA ALA A 128 -0.13 -4.54 -4.26
C ALA A 128 -1.21 -4.45 -3.18
N LYS A 129 -2.07 -5.46 -3.14
CA LYS A 129 -3.15 -5.54 -2.15
C LYS A 129 -2.56 -5.91 -0.80
N ILE A 130 -2.98 -5.18 0.23
CA ILE A 130 -2.78 -5.56 1.63
C ILE A 130 -4.15 -5.93 2.16
N LYS A 131 -4.28 -7.09 2.82
CA LYS A 131 -5.59 -7.54 3.27
C LYS A 131 -6.11 -6.61 4.37
N ALA A 132 -7.39 -6.26 4.27
CA ALA A 132 -7.98 -5.28 5.19
C ALA A 132 -8.14 -5.85 6.62
N ASP A 133 -8.26 -7.17 6.74
CA ASP A 133 -8.29 -7.93 7.98
C ASP A 133 -6.90 -8.09 8.62
N ASP A 134 -5.85 -7.59 7.97
CA ASP A 134 -4.54 -7.45 8.59
C ASP A 134 -4.39 -6.09 9.27
N ILE A 135 -5.06 -5.02 8.82
CA ILE A 135 -4.83 -3.64 9.30
C ILE A 135 -5.94 -3.15 10.26
N CYS A 136 -5.56 -2.64 11.44
CA CYS A 136 -6.47 -1.89 12.29
C CYS A 136 -6.71 -0.47 11.74
N PHE A 137 -7.96 -0.13 11.47
CA PHE A 137 -8.36 1.15 10.88
C PHE A 137 -8.15 2.36 11.80
N HIS A 138 -7.97 2.14 13.11
CA HIS A 138 -7.70 3.25 14.05
C HIS A 138 -6.21 3.55 14.20
N CYS A 139 -5.45 2.54 14.62
CA CYS A 139 -4.05 2.72 14.98
C CYS A 139 -3.08 2.42 13.84
N GLY A 140 -3.58 1.95 12.69
CA GLY A 140 -2.76 1.56 11.53
C GLY A 140 -1.89 0.32 11.78
N LYS A 141 -1.87 -0.19 13.01
CA LYS A 141 -1.15 -1.41 13.37
C LYS A 141 -1.82 -2.59 12.70
N ILE A 142 -0.99 -3.52 12.23
CA ILE A 142 -1.45 -4.76 11.64
C ILE A 142 -1.32 -5.85 12.70
N HIS A 143 -2.37 -6.64 12.92
CA HIS A 143 -2.55 -7.40 14.19
C HIS A 143 -2.61 -8.93 14.05
N ALA A 144 -2.14 -9.49 12.94
CA ALA A 144 -2.08 -10.95 12.75
C ALA A 144 -1.33 -11.69 13.89
N ASP A 145 -0.37 -11.04 14.55
CA ASP A 145 0.64 -11.73 15.39
C ASP A 145 0.36 -11.73 16.91
N HIS A 146 -0.61 -10.97 17.41
CA HIS A 146 -0.99 -11.07 18.84
C HIS A 146 -1.95 -12.24 19.12
N GLY A 147 -2.28 -13.06 18.11
CA GLY A 147 -3.43 -13.98 18.16
C GLY A 147 -4.77 -13.24 18.25
N ILE A 148 -4.76 -11.92 18.07
CA ILE A 148 -5.96 -11.08 18.10
C ILE A 148 -6.48 -11.01 16.68
N ASN A 149 -7.39 -11.92 16.35
CA ASN A 149 -8.21 -11.79 15.16
C ASN A 149 -8.87 -10.41 15.17
N LEU A 150 -8.52 -9.58 14.18
CA LEU A 150 -9.10 -8.26 14.03
C LEU A 150 -10.62 -8.40 14.00
N LYS A 151 -11.31 -7.60 14.80
CA LYS A 151 -12.77 -7.62 14.87
C LYS A 151 -13.32 -6.64 13.86
N LYS A 152 -14.09 -7.14 12.91
CA LYS A 152 -14.83 -6.28 11.98
C LYS A 152 -15.92 -5.48 12.69
N CYS A 153 -16.24 -4.31 12.16
CA CYS A 153 -17.41 -3.54 12.57
C CYS A 153 -18.68 -4.37 12.33
N GLY A 154 -19.50 -4.60 13.36
CA GLY A 154 -20.72 -5.39 13.21
C GLY A 154 -21.76 -4.78 12.28
N HIS A 155 -21.71 -3.45 12.07
CA HIS A 155 -22.65 -2.73 11.22
C HIS A 155 -22.21 -2.78 9.76
N CYS A 156 -21.10 -2.11 9.39
CA CYS A 156 -20.68 -2.08 7.99
C CYS A 156 -19.88 -3.30 7.52
N GLN A 157 -19.35 -4.13 8.43
CA GLN A 157 -18.49 -5.29 8.17
C GLN A 157 -17.22 -5.03 7.33
N ALA A 158 -16.90 -3.77 7.03
CA ALA A 158 -15.80 -3.38 6.14
C ALA A 158 -14.60 -2.73 6.83
N SER A 159 -14.68 -2.45 8.14
CA SER A 159 -13.57 -1.89 8.91
C SER A 159 -13.16 -2.82 10.03
N TRP A 160 -11.85 -2.95 10.26
CA TRP A 160 -11.23 -3.93 11.14
C TRP A 160 -10.50 -3.25 12.31
N TYR A 161 -10.60 -3.82 13.51
CA TYR A 161 -10.06 -3.23 14.74
C TYR A 161 -9.47 -4.27 15.67
N CYS A 162 -8.33 -3.95 16.30
CA CYS A 162 -7.67 -4.85 17.25
C CYS A 162 -8.39 -4.94 18.60
N GLY A 163 -9.22 -3.95 18.91
CA GLY A 163 -9.93 -3.92 20.17
C GLY A 163 -11.13 -2.99 20.13
N ILE A 164 -11.95 -3.10 21.18
CA ILE A 164 -13.10 -2.22 21.35
C ILE A 164 -12.67 -0.76 21.52
N ASP A 165 -11.49 -0.51 22.10
CA ASP A 165 -10.96 0.84 22.32
C ASP A 165 -10.64 1.51 20.98
N CYS A 166 -9.90 0.82 20.11
CA CYS A 166 -9.64 1.31 18.76
C CYS A 166 -10.94 1.59 17.97
N ARG A 167 -11.93 0.70 18.08
CA ARG A 167 -13.23 0.90 17.45
C ARG A 167 -13.98 2.11 18.02
N ARG A 168 -13.94 2.32 19.34
CA ARG A 168 -14.61 3.45 20.02
C ARG A 168 -13.97 4.78 19.66
N THR A 169 -12.65 4.85 19.63
CA THR A 169 -11.93 6.08 19.26
C THR A 169 -12.16 6.43 17.79
N HIS A 170 -12.09 5.44 16.88
CA HIS A 170 -12.35 5.65 15.46
C HIS A 170 -13.81 5.99 15.12
N ARG A 171 -14.77 5.69 16.02
CA ARG A 171 -16.21 5.85 15.80
C ARG A 171 -16.60 7.23 15.28
N LYS A 172 -15.96 8.30 15.78
CA LYS A 172 -16.30 9.69 15.42
C LYS A 172 -16.11 9.95 13.93
N ILE A 173 -14.98 9.53 13.36
CA ILE A 173 -14.68 9.70 11.93
C ILE A 173 -15.29 8.57 11.08
N HIS A 174 -15.45 7.38 11.65
CA HIS A 174 -16.04 6.22 10.96
C HIS A 174 -17.56 6.34 10.74
N LYS A 175 -18.31 7.06 11.58
CA LYS A 175 -19.79 7.06 11.58
C LYS A 175 -20.39 7.32 10.20
N ALA A 176 -19.87 8.30 9.47
CA ALA A 176 -20.37 8.66 8.14
C ALA A 176 -20.10 7.55 7.10
N SER A 177 -18.86 7.05 7.04
CA SER A 177 -18.50 5.96 6.12
C SER A 177 -19.19 4.64 6.46
N CYS A 178 -19.40 4.36 7.75
CA CYS A 178 -20.13 3.19 8.23
C CYS A 178 -21.56 3.15 7.71
N LYS A 179 -22.28 4.28 7.80
CA LYS A 179 -23.66 4.40 7.32
C LYS A 179 -23.74 4.22 5.80
N ALA A 180 -22.87 4.91 5.06
CA ALA A 180 -22.86 4.84 3.59
C ALA A 180 -22.54 3.42 3.07
N ILE A 181 -21.62 2.70 3.72
CA ILE A 181 -21.31 1.31 3.36
C ILE A 181 -22.50 0.41 3.64
N TRP A 182 -23.14 0.56 4.81
CA TRP A 182 -24.29 -0.26 5.16
C TRP A 182 -25.49 -0.05 4.23
N GLU A 183 -25.78 1.20 3.86
CA GLU A 183 -26.86 1.51 2.91
C GLU A 183 -26.60 0.87 1.54
N LYS A 184 -25.34 0.85 1.08
CA LYS A 184 -24.96 0.12 -0.14
C LYS A 184 -25.14 -1.39 -0.01
N VAL A 185 -24.82 -1.96 1.14
CA VAL A 185 -25.04 -3.39 1.40
C VAL A 185 -26.54 -3.70 1.34
N LEU A 186 -27.39 -2.88 1.97
CA LEU A 186 -28.85 -3.06 1.91
C LEU A 186 -29.42 -2.89 0.49
N ALA A 187 -28.86 -1.99 -0.31
CA ALA A 187 -29.32 -1.77 -1.68
C ALA A 187 -28.91 -2.88 -2.66
N ASN A 188 -27.97 -3.74 -2.26
CA ASN A 188 -27.46 -4.88 -3.06
C ASN A 188 -28.02 -6.24 -2.61
N VAL A 189 -28.98 -6.25 -1.66
CA VAL A 189 -29.72 -7.42 -1.17
C VAL A 189 -31.13 -7.37 -1.73
#